data_AF-A0AAV5STC4-F1
#
_entry.id   AF-A0AAV5STC4-F1
#
_cell.length_a   1.000
_cell.length_b   1.000
_cell.length_c   1.000
_cell.angle_alpha   90.00
_cell.angle_beta   90.00
_cell.angle_gamma   90.00
#
_symmetry.space_group_name_H-M   'P 1'
#
loop_
_entity.id
_entity.type
_entity.pdbx_description
1 polymer ?
#
loop_
_entity_poly.entity_id
_entity_poly.type
_entity_poly.pdbx_seq_one_letter_code
_entity_poly.pdbx_strand_id
1 'polypeptide(L)'
;IINVIKTHKVEELTLVVGRNVTSDKVQFLFQLSSHIRSLHILQQRIKKSDMTHYFLGINGAEWSPIILEMFSKKLDKLFIDNCYYPAYLSDQSIDQLNGELPILGKKLLFSSSCLYPKGLNYMDNDHTVMVTKSAYPDRLNIIHSSRKHEQLEP
;
A
#
# COMPACT_ATOMS: atom_id res chain seq x y z
N ILE A 1 6.76 16.33 -9.71
CA ILE A 1 5.52 15.63 -9.31
C ILE A 1 4.73 16.42 -8.28
N ILE A 2 5.26 16.67 -7.07
CA ILE A 2 4.52 17.37 -5.99
C ILE A 2 3.93 18.73 -6.42
N ASN A 3 4.69 19.56 -7.14
CA ASN A 3 4.18 20.85 -7.61
C ASN A 3 2.99 20.69 -8.56
N VAL A 4 3.02 19.71 -9.46
CA VAL A 4 1.92 19.44 -10.39
C VAL A 4 0.67 19.01 -9.62
N ILE A 5 0.83 18.13 -8.62
CA ILE A 5 -0.27 17.69 -7.74
C ILE A 5 -0.91 18.89 -7.04
N LYS A 6 -0.09 19.78 -6.47
CA LYS A 6 -0.56 20.98 -5.77
C LYS A 6 -1.28 21.95 -6.72
N THR A 7 -0.66 22.28 -7.85
CA THR A 7 -1.20 23.26 -8.81
C THR A 7 -2.52 22.80 -9.42
N HIS A 8 -2.63 21.51 -9.76
CA HIS A 8 -3.81 20.97 -10.44
C HIS A 8 -4.80 20.29 -9.49
N LYS A 9 -4.54 20.33 -8.17
CA LYS A 9 -5.36 19.67 -7.15
C LYS A 9 -5.64 18.20 -7.49
N VAL A 10 -4.59 17.48 -7.88
CA VAL A 10 -4.69 16.07 -8.20
C VAL A 10 -5.07 15.31 -6.94
N GLU A 11 -6.17 14.56 -6.99
CA GLU A 11 -6.65 13.76 -5.86
C GLU A 11 -6.25 12.28 -5.97
N GLU A 12 -5.92 11.82 -7.18
CA GLU A 12 -5.61 10.41 -7.47
C GLU A 12 -4.34 10.33 -8.32
N LEU A 13 -3.43 9.43 -7.95
CA LEU A 13 -2.16 9.25 -8.64
C LEU A 13 -1.80 7.78 -8.79
N THR A 14 -1.43 7.38 -10.00
CA THR A 14 -0.79 6.09 -10.27
C THR A 14 0.70 6.30 -10.54
N LEU A 15 1.54 5.52 -9.85
CA LEU A 15 2.99 5.49 -10.02
C LEU A 15 3.41 4.13 -10.55
N VAL A 16 3.95 4.11 -11.77
CA VAL A 16 4.62 2.93 -12.32
C VAL A 16 6.11 3.07 -12.03
N VAL A 17 6.63 2.21 -11.16
CA VAL A 17 7.98 2.35 -10.60
C VAL A 17 8.88 1.21 -11.06
N GLY A 18 9.93 1.54 -11.81
CA GLY A 18 11.05 0.64 -12.09
C GLY A 18 12.16 0.81 -11.04
N ARG A 19 13.34 1.25 -11.49
CA ARG A 19 14.45 1.61 -10.61
C ARG A 19 14.22 2.99 -9.99
N ASN A 20 14.09 3.06 -8.67
CA ASN A 20 13.89 4.32 -7.96
C ASN A 20 15.21 4.89 -7.41
N VAL A 21 15.65 6.02 -7.97
CA VAL A 21 16.87 6.74 -7.56
C VAL A 21 16.59 7.98 -6.69
N THR A 22 15.33 8.18 -6.27
CA THR A 22 14.95 9.31 -5.40
C THR A 22 15.70 9.22 -4.07
N SER A 23 16.26 10.34 -3.60
CA SER A 23 17.12 10.39 -2.41
C SER A 23 16.37 9.98 -1.13
N ASP A 24 15.19 10.55 -0.92
CA ASP A 24 14.35 10.27 0.24
C ASP A 24 12.97 9.76 -0.18
N LYS A 25 12.91 8.44 -0.34
CA LYS A 25 11.74 7.73 -0.86
C LYS A 25 10.57 7.76 0.11
N VAL A 26 10.85 7.70 1.42
CA VAL A 26 9.83 7.71 2.48
C VAL A 26 9.24 9.10 2.62
N GLN A 27 10.07 10.15 2.67
CA GLN A 27 9.55 11.52 2.67
C GLN A 27 8.75 11.84 1.41
N PHE A 28 9.16 11.30 0.26
CA PHE A 28 8.37 11.44 -0.96
C PHE A 28 6.97 10.81 -0.83
N LEU A 29 6.85 9.61 -0.26
CA LEU A 29 5.54 8.99 0.00
C LEU A 29 4.68 9.82 0.96
N PHE A 30 5.28 10.37 2.02
CA PHE A 30 4.60 11.26 2.96
C PHE A 30 4.14 12.57 2.33
N GLN A 31 4.95 13.11 1.41
CA GLN A 31 4.55 14.27 0.63
C GLN A 31 3.38 13.93 -0.28
N LEU A 32 3.37 12.77 -0.94
CA LEU A 32 2.23 12.36 -1.75
C LEU A 32 0.96 12.21 -0.92
N SER A 33 1.01 11.43 0.17
CA SER A 33 -0.15 11.16 1.03
C SER A 33 -0.68 12.38 1.79
N SER A 34 0.09 13.46 1.88
CA SER A 34 -0.40 14.76 2.36
C SER A 34 -1.27 15.51 1.34
N HIS A 35 -1.18 15.21 0.05
CA HIS A 35 -1.81 16.00 -1.01
C HIS A 35 -2.88 15.26 -1.81
N ILE A 36 -2.83 13.93 -1.88
CA ILE A 36 -3.77 13.09 -2.65
C ILE A 36 -4.63 12.23 -1.72
N ARG A 37 -5.80 11.82 -2.21
CA ARG A 37 -6.71 10.87 -1.52
C ARG A 37 -6.50 9.44 -1.98
N SER A 38 -6.04 9.22 -3.21
CA SER A 38 -5.81 7.89 -3.76
C SER A 38 -4.40 7.76 -4.34
N LEU A 39 -3.70 6.70 -3.96
CA LEU A 39 -2.38 6.36 -4.49
C LEU A 39 -2.36 4.91 -4.94
N HIS A 40 -1.98 4.68 -6.19
CA HIS A 40 -1.68 3.37 -6.74
C HIS A 40 -0.21 3.28 -7.11
N ILE A 41 0.48 2.23 -6.66
CA ILE A 41 1.90 2.01 -6.91
C ILE A 41 2.08 0.65 -7.56
N LEU A 42 2.51 0.64 -8.81
CA LEU A 42 2.86 -0.55 -9.57
C LEU A 42 4.38 -0.69 -9.63
N GLN A 43 4.95 -1.63 -8.89
CA GLN A 43 6.38 -1.94 -8.89
C GLN A 43 6.71 -2.92 -10.02
N GLN A 44 7.45 -2.44 -11.01
CA GLN A 44 7.99 -3.25 -12.09
C GLN A 44 9.15 -4.12 -11.61
N ARG A 45 9.30 -5.31 -12.21
CA ARG A 45 10.45 -6.18 -11.98
C ARG A 45 11.75 -5.47 -12.36
N ILE A 46 12.73 -5.51 -11.47
CA ILE A 46 14.09 -5.06 -11.75
C ILE A 46 14.93 -6.27 -12.14
N LYS A 47 15.48 -6.25 -13.36
CA LYS A 47 16.37 -7.29 -13.84
C LYS A 47 17.61 -7.33 -12.92
N LYS A 48 17.94 -8.50 -12.35
CA LYS A 48 19.11 -8.81 -11.48
C LYS A 48 18.97 -8.66 -9.95
N SER A 49 17.77 -8.67 -9.38
CA SER A 49 17.62 -8.67 -7.92
C SER A 49 17.06 -9.99 -7.41
N ASP A 50 17.83 -10.73 -6.61
CA ASP A 50 17.32 -11.79 -5.71
C ASP A 50 16.60 -11.22 -4.48
N MET A 51 16.20 -9.95 -4.54
CA MET A 51 15.65 -9.20 -3.42
C MET A 51 14.16 -9.52 -3.27
N THR A 52 13.84 -10.51 -2.46
CA THR A 52 12.46 -10.91 -2.16
C THR A 52 11.69 -9.86 -1.35
N HIS A 53 12.40 -9.02 -0.59
CA HIS A 53 11.85 -8.02 0.33
C HIS A 53 11.99 -6.58 -0.21
N TYR A 54 11.91 -6.42 -1.52
CA TYR A 54 12.17 -5.15 -2.20
C TYR A 54 10.90 -4.35 -2.48
N PHE A 55 10.90 -3.06 -2.15
CA PHE A 55 9.88 -2.12 -2.60
C PHE A 55 10.45 -0.71 -2.75
N LEU A 56 10.14 -0.03 -3.86
CA LEU A 56 10.50 1.37 -4.14
C LEU A 56 12.00 1.70 -4.01
N GLY A 57 12.90 0.73 -4.16
CA GLY A 57 14.35 0.97 -4.01
C GLY A 57 14.88 0.75 -2.61
N ILE A 58 14.09 0.17 -1.71
CA ILE A 58 14.48 -0.20 -0.35
C ILE A 58 14.28 -1.71 -0.20
N ASN A 59 15.25 -2.38 0.41
CA ASN A 59 15.19 -3.81 0.71
C ASN A 59 15.06 -4.02 2.22
N GLY A 60 14.09 -4.82 2.66
CA GLY A 60 13.89 -5.17 4.06
C GLY A 60 13.46 -4.00 4.96
N ALA A 61 12.68 -3.06 4.42
CA ALA A 61 12.15 -1.96 5.22
C ALA A 61 10.94 -2.41 6.05
N GLU A 62 10.76 -1.81 7.23
CA GLU A 62 9.53 -1.94 8.01
C GLU A 62 8.44 -1.03 7.43
N TRP A 63 7.62 -1.58 6.54
CA TRP A 63 6.62 -0.81 5.77
C TRP A 63 5.37 -0.45 6.57
N SER A 64 5.04 -1.21 7.61
CA SER A 64 3.87 -0.95 8.45
C SER A 64 3.81 0.49 9.01
N PRO A 65 4.80 0.99 9.78
CA PRO A 65 4.76 2.35 10.32
C PRO A 65 4.73 3.42 9.21
N ILE A 66 5.32 3.15 8.05
CA ILE A 66 5.30 4.06 6.90
C ILE A 66 3.88 4.15 6.31
N ILE A 67 3.22 3.01 6.10
CA ILE A 67 1.86 2.95 5.55
C ILE A 67 0.86 3.58 6.53
N LEU A 68 0.99 3.31 7.83
CA LEU A 68 0.16 3.94 8.87
C LEU A 68 0.29 5.46 8.85
N GLU A 69 1.53 5.97 8.77
CA GLU A 69 1.79 7.41 8.66
C GLU A 69 1.33 8.00 7.32
N MET A 70 1.26 7.21 6.25
CA MET A 70 0.61 7.67 5.01
C MET A 70 -0.89 7.86 5.21
N PHE A 71 -1.58 6.93 5.89
CA PHE A 71 -3.01 7.04 6.15
C PHE A 71 -3.35 8.06 7.24
N SER A 72 -2.44 8.41 8.16
CA SER A 72 -2.64 9.49 9.14
C SER A 72 -2.81 10.87 8.48
N LYS A 73 -2.45 10.99 7.19
CA LYS A 73 -2.52 12.21 6.39
C LYS A 73 -3.82 12.30 5.58
N LYS A 74 -3.79 12.89 4.37
CA LYS A 74 -4.97 13.07 3.50
C LYS A 74 -5.36 11.77 2.77
N LEU A 75 -4.46 10.80 2.67
CA LEU A 75 -4.68 9.57 1.92
C LEU A 75 -5.83 8.73 2.50
N ASP A 76 -6.70 8.28 1.62
CA ASP A 76 -7.86 7.43 1.92
C ASP A 76 -7.76 6.07 1.23
N LYS A 77 -7.06 5.99 0.09
CA LYS A 77 -6.87 4.77 -0.68
C LYS A 77 -5.40 4.54 -1.00
N LEU A 78 -4.92 3.33 -0.76
CA LEU A 78 -3.59 2.90 -1.13
C LEU A 78 -3.64 1.51 -1.77
N PHE A 79 -3.13 1.44 -2.99
CA PHE A 79 -2.98 0.23 -3.77
C PHE A 79 -1.51 0.00 -4.06
N ILE A 80 -0.98 -1.17 -3.69
CA ILE A 80 0.40 -1.53 -3.98
C ILE A 80 0.43 -2.87 -4.73
N ASP A 81 0.86 -2.80 -5.98
CA ASP A 81 1.13 -3.96 -6.81
C ASP A 81 2.63 -4.22 -6.87
N ASN A 82 3.06 -5.12 -6.00
CA ASN A 82 4.45 -5.54 -5.88
C ASN A 82 4.59 -7.04 -6.17
N CYS A 83 3.97 -7.48 -7.26
CA CYS A 83 3.80 -8.90 -7.57
C CYS A 83 5.10 -9.68 -7.69
N TYR A 84 6.20 -9.02 -8.05
CA TYR A 84 7.52 -9.64 -8.19
C TYR A 84 8.27 -9.78 -6.86
N TYR A 85 7.86 -9.04 -5.83
CA TYR A 85 8.53 -8.99 -4.53
C TYR A 85 7.51 -9.01 -3.38
N PRO A 86 6.60 -10.00 -3.31
CA PRO A 86 5.47 -9.99 -2.38
C PRO A 86 5.86 -10.10 -0.90
N ALA A 87 7.09 -10.54 -0.61
CA ALA A 87 7.61 -10.61 0.75
C ALA A 87 8.15 -9.26 1.28
N TYR A 88 8.06 -8.18 0.51
CA TYR A 88 8.44 -6.84 1.00
C TYR A 88 7.65 -6.41 2.24
N LEU A 89 6.43 -6.92 2.38
CA LEU A 89 5.61 -6.76 3.57
C LEU A 89 5.78 -8.02 4.43
N SER A 90 6.51 -7.89 5.54
CA SER A 90 6.74 -9.00 6.47
C SER A 90 5.45 -9.44 7.16
N ASP A 91 5.40 -10.68 7.66
CA ASP A 91 4.26 -11.18 8.45
C ASP A 91 3.97 -10.25 9.64
N GLN A 92 5.00 -9.74 10.31
CA GLN A 92 4.87 -8.78 11.41
C GLN A 92 4.27 -7.45 10.94
N SER A 93 4.71 -6.92 9.78
CA SER A 93 4.11 -5.73 9.20
C SER A 93 2.63 -5.95 8.85
N ILE A 94 2.27 -7.14 8.35
CA ILE A 94 0.86 -7.50 8.08
C ILE A 94 0.05 -7.57 9.37
N ASP A 95 0.58 -8.25 10.39
CA ASP A 95 -0.01 -8.37 11.74
C ASP A 95 -0.31 -6.98 12.32
N GLN A 96 0.66 -6.06 12.21
CA GLN A 96 0.49 -4.69 12.67
C GLN A 96 -0.55 -3.91 11.86
N LEU A 97 -0.47 -3.95 10.52
CA LEU A 97 -1.40 -3.21 9.66
C LEU A 97 -2.85 -3.66 9.86
N ASN A 98 -3.10 -4.95 10.06
CA ASN A 98 -4.45 -5.46 10.26
C ASN A 98 -5.03 -5.16 11.65
N GLY A 99 -4.18 -4.95 12.66
CA GLY A 99 -4.60 -4.47 13.98
C GLY A 99 -4.79 -2.95 14.05
N GLU A 100 -4.00 -2.17 13.29
CA GLU A 100 -3.96 -0.71 13.44
C GLU A 100 -4.79 0.07 12.42
N LEU A 101 -4.87 -0.37 11.16
CA LEU A 101 -5.64 0.36 10.14
C LEU A 101 -7.15 0.43 10.44
N PRO A 102 -7.83 -0.64 10.89
CA PRO A 102 -9.26 -0.57 11.22
C PRO A 102 -9.61 0.43 12.33
N ILE A 103 -8.72 0.61 13.31
CA ILE A 103 -8.94 1.50 14.47
C ILE A 103 -8.49 2.95 14.21
N LEU A 104 -7.94 3.27 13.04
CA LEU A 104 -7.46 4.62 12.70
C LEU A 104 -8.59 5.66 12.61
N GLY A 105 -9.86 5.23 12.67
CA GLY A 105 -11.03 6.11 12.60
C GLY A 105 -11.27 6.71 11.22
N LYS A 106 -10.61 6.18 10.18
CA LYS A 106 -10.78 6.61 8.79
C LYS A 106 -11.55 5.57 8.00
N LYS A 107 -12.41 6.04 7.10
CA LYS A 107 -12.99 5.20 6.06
C LYS A 107 -11.89 4.99 5.03
N LEU A 108 -11.07 3.95 5.15
CA LEU A 108 -9.94 3.72 4.25
C LEU A 108 -10.15 2.50 3.35
N LEU A 109 -9.34 2.45 2.30
CA LEU A 109 -9.19 1.29 1.41
C LEU A 109 -7.70 1.03 1.23
N PHE A 110 -7.23 -0.10 1.74
CA PHE A 110 -5.87 -0.55 1.55
C PHE A 110 -5.87 -1.90 0.84
N SER A 111 -5.10 -2.01 -0.25
CA SER A 111 -4.86 -3.27 -0.96
C SER A 111 -3.39 -3.40 -1.33
N SER A 112 -2.80 -4.55 -1.06
CA SER A 112 -1.38 -4.77 -1.29
C SER A 112 -1.09 -6.20 -1.69
N SER A 113 -0.20 -6.41 -2.67
CA SER A 113 0.47 -7.70 -2.83
C SER A 113 1.15 -8.10 -1.51
N CYS A 114 1.06 -9.36 -1.13
CA CYS A 114 1.69 -9.89 0.08
C CYS A 114 2.00 -11.39 -0.08
N LEU A 115 2.85 -11.90 0.81
CA LEU A 115 3.00 -13.32 1.07
C LEU A 115 2.64 -13.55 2.54
N TYR A 116 1.45 -14.11 2.83
CA TYR A 116 0.99 -14.29 4.20
C TYR A 116 0.34 -15.67 4.40
N PRO A 117 1.05 -16.63 5.03
CA PRO A 117 0.59 -18.01 5.10
C PRO A 117 -0.57 -18.22 6.06
N LYS A 118 -0.70 -17.40 7.11
CA LYS A 118 -1.71 -17.58 8.16
C LYS A 118 -3.15 -17.34 7.66
N GLY A 119 -3.30 -16.57 6.57
CA GLY A 119 -4.58 -16.12 6.04
C GLY A 119 -5.29 -15.13 6.97
N LEU A 120 -6.19 -14.31 6.43
CA LEU A 120 -7.05 -13.42 7.20
C LEU A 120 -8.43 -13.40 6.55
N ASN A 121 -9.49 -13.38 7.35
CA ASN A 121 -10.85 -13.11 6.92
C ASN A 121 -11.73 -12.78 8.12
N TYR A 122 -11.87 -11.50 8.44
CA TYR A 122 -12.73 -11.02 9.51
C TYR A 122 -13.18 -9.57 9.25
N MET A 123 -14.00 -9.06 10.15
CA MET A 123 -14.43 -7.66 10.15
C MET A 123 -14.08 -7.02 11.49
N ASP A 124 -13.54 -5.80 11.46
CA ASP A 124 -13.26 -5.00 12.64
C ASP A 124 -13.50 -3.52 12.34
N ASN A 125 -14.15 -2.78 13.24
CA ASN A 125 -14.45 -1.34 13.09
C ASN A 125 -14.96 -0.95 11.70
N ASP A 126 -15.97 -1.67 11.20
CA ASP A 126 -16.53 -1.52 9.84
C ASP A 126 -15.56 -1.79 8.67
N HIS A 127 -14.36 -2.31 8.93
CA HIS A 127 -13.40 -2.73 7.91
C HIS A 127 -13.44 -4.24 7.73
N THR A 128 -13.60 -4.69 6.49
CA THR A 128 -13.30 -6.07 6.13
C THR A 128 -11.80 -6.21 5.96
N VAL A 129 -11.20 -7.11 6.75
CA VAL A 129 -9.79 -7.49 6.68
C VAL A 129 -9.71 -8.90 6.11
N MET A 130 -9.03 -9.05 4.98
CA MET A 130 -8.88 -10.35 4.36
C MET A 130 -7.60 -10.50 3.55
N VAL A 131 -7.12 -11.73 3.45
CA VAL A 131 -6.12 -12.12 2.45
C VAL A 131 -6.82 -12.88 1.34
N THR A 132 -6.83 -12.30 0.14
CA THR A 132 -7.42 -12.92 -1.05
C THR A 132 -6.38 -13.74 -1.80
N LYS A 133 -6.65 -15.04 -1.98
CA LYS A 133 -5.82 -15.92 -2.79
C LYS A 133 -5.94 -15.57 -4.27
N SER A 134 -4.81 -15.56 -4.98
CA SER A 134 -4.75 -15.24 -6.41
C SER A 134 -3.64 -16.07 -7.08
N ALA A 135 -3.72 -16.24 -8.41
CA ALA A 135 -2.69 -16.92 -9.21
C ALA A 135 -1.35 -16.17 -9.22
N TYR A 136 -1.40 -14.86 -8.93
CA TYR A 136 -0.29 -13.96 -8.65
C TYR A 136 -0.43 -13.48 -7.20
N PRO A 137 0.64 -13.04 -6.50
CA PRO A 137 0.70 -13.22 -5.05
C PRO A 137 -0.54 -12.72 -4.33
N ASP A 138 -0.83 -13.39 -3.23
CA ASP A 138 -1.96 -13.09 -2.36
C ASP A 138 -2.06 -11.59 -2.08
N ARG A 139 -3.28 -11.12 -1.84
CA ARG A 139 -3.51 -9.70 -1.55
C ARG A 139 -4.06 -9.50 -0.16
N LEU A 140 -3.39 -8.68 0.63
CA LEU A 140 -3.96 -8.11 1.84
C LEU A 140 -4.93 -7.01 1.45
N ASN A 141 -6.16 -7.10 1.94
CA ASN A 141 -7.21 -6.11 1.74
C ASN A 141 -7.77 -5.67 3.10
N ILE A 142 -7.80 -4.37 3.33
CA ILE A 142 -8.42 -3.74 4.50
C ILE A 142 -9.33 -2.64 3.97
N ILE A 143 -10.64 -2.90 3.98
CA ILE A 143 -11.62 -2.10 3.23
C ILE A 143 -12.76 -1.71 4.14
N HIS A 144 -12.94 -0.41 4.37
CA HIS A 144 -14.10 0.12 5.08
C HIS A 144 -15.40 -0.26 4.33
N SER A 145 -16.46 -0.58 5.08
CA SER A 145 -17.74 -1.09 4.57
C SER A 145 -18.36 -0.18 3.53
N SER A 146 -18.26 1.14 3.73
CA SER A 146 -18.75 2.15 2.78
C SER A 146 -17.99 2.22 1.46
N ARG A 147 -16.84 1.53 1.34
CA ARG A 147 -15.96 1.54 0.17
C ARG A 147 -15.96 0.22 -0.60
N LYS A 148 -16.77 -0.77 -0.20
CA LYS A 148 -16.79 -2.12 -0.81
C LYS A 148 -17.13 -2.13 -2.31
N HIS A 149 -17.83 -1.10 -2.80
CA HIS A 149 -18.18 -0.95 -4.22
C HIS A 149 -17.11 -0.24 -5.05
N GLU A 150 -16.11 0.35 -4.39
CA GLU A 150 -14.98 0.96 -5.09
C GLU A 150 -14.15 -0.18 -5.68
N GLN A 151 -14.13 -0.28 -7.01
CA GLN A 151 -13.36 -1.32 -7.68
C GLN A 151 -11.89 -1.19 -7.28
N LEU A 152 -11.32 -2.31 -6.85
CA LEU A 152 -9.88 -2.48 -6.76
C LEU A 152 -9.37 -2.66 -8.19
N GLU A 153 -9.35 -1.59 -8.99
CA GLU A 153 -8.87 -1.65 -10.37
C GLU A 153 -7.39 -2.11 -10.37
N PRO A 154 -7.04 -3.19 -11.09
CA PRO A 154 -5.67 -3.70 -11.19
C PRO A 154 -4.76 -2.86 -12.09
#